data_AF-A0A4P1R8Z3-F1
#
_entry.id   AF-A0A4P1R8Z3-F1
#
_cell.length_a   1.000
_cell.length_b   1.000
_cell.length_c   1.000
_cell.angle_alpha   90.00
_cell.angle_beta   90.00
_cell.angle_gamma   90.00
#
_symmetry.space_group_name_H-M   'P 1'
#
loop_
_entity.id
_entity.type
_entity.pdbx_description
1 polymer ?
#
loop_
_entity_poly.entity_id
_entity_poly.type
_entity_poly.pdbx_seq_one_letter_code
_entity_poly.pdbx_strand_id
1 'polypeptide(L)'
;MHRLLAPDLEWRFHGPSCHRHHLVQFLTGSSSSPPSKPCLVPDIIVGFGLVVIAEGYDEENMVWWVHAWTATADGVITEVREYLNTSVTVTKVGDVVAANSKCQTIWQSKLSNDSVPGLILPI
;
A
#
# COMPACT_ATOMS: atom_id res chain seq x y z
N MET A 1 12.51 -22.17 6.72
CA MET A 1 12.53 -20.86 6.07
C MET A 1 11.09 -20.42 5.90
N HIS A 2 10.63 -19.42 6.66
CA HIS A 2 9.24 -18.96 6.55
C HIS A 2 9.12 -18.10 5.29
N ARG A 3 8.15 -18.42 4.41
CA ARG A 3 7.92 -17.66 3.19
C ARG A 3 7.11 -16.42 3.56
N LEU A 4 7.69 -15.24 3.33
CA LEU A 4 7.07 -13.95 3.67
C LEU A 4 5.80 -13.67 2.84
N LEU A 5 5.78 -14.12 1.58
CA LEU A 5 4.65 -13.95 0.67
C LEU A 5 3.87 -15.27 0.51
N ALA A 6 2.54 -15.16 0.46
CA ALA A 6 1.65 -16.25 0.07
C ALA A 6 1.93 -16.64 -1.40
N PRO A 7 1.73 -17.92 -1.79
CA PRO A 7 1.98 -18.36 -3.17
C PRO A 7 0.94 -17.80 -4.15
N ASP A 8 -0.23 -17.43 -3.65
CA ASP A 8 -1.39 -16.87 -4.33
C ASP A 8 -1.56 -15.37 -4.02
N LEU A 9 -0.44 -14.67 -3.77
CA LEU A 9 -0.41 -13.25 -3.46
C LEU A 9 -1.29 -12.45 -4.43
N GLU A 10 -2.28 -11.73 -3.88
CA GLU A 10 -3.07 -10.80 -4.67
C GLU A 10 -2.38 -9.44 -4.73
N TRP A 11 -1.93 -9.04 -5.92
CA TRP A 11 -1.32 -7.75 -6.15
C TRP A 11 -2.22 -6.83 -6.99
N ARG A 12 -2.44 -5.59 -6.53
CA ARG A 12 -3.22 -4.56 -7.23
C ARG A 12 -2.43 -3.26 -7.32
N PHE A 13 -2.62 -2.54 -8.42
CA PHE A 13 -1.96 -1.26 -8.69
C PHE A 13 -2.96 -0.19 -9.09
N HIS A 14 -2.76 1.02 -8.57
CA HIS A 14 -3.39 2.23 -9.06
C HIS A 14 -2.37 3.36 -9.15
N GLY A 15 -2.36 4.07 -10.28
CA GLY A 15 -1.45 5.18 -10.54
C GLY A 15 -1.20 5.35 -12.03
N PRO A 16 -0.27 6.23 -12.42
CA PRO A 16 0.10 6.41 -13.82
C PRO A 16 0.65 5.12 -14.42
N SER A 17 0.20 4.75 -15.62
CA SER A 17 0.52 3.48 -16.26
C SER A 17 2.02 3.27 -16.53
N CYS A 18 2.78 4.35 -16.67
CA CYS A 18 4.24 4.31 -16.83
C CYS A 18 4.99 3.75 -15.62
N HIS A 19 4.37 3.70 -14.44
CA HIS A 19 5.00 3.22 -13.20
C HIS A 19 4.47 1.85 -12.73
N ARG A 20 3.59 1.18 -13.50
CA ARG A 20 2.85 -0.04 -13.10
C ARG A 20 3.70 -1.22 -12.61
N HIS A 21 4.97 -1.32 -13.00
CA HIS A 21 5.81 -2.47 -12.65
C HIS A 21 6.98 -2.11 -11.73
N HIS A 22 6.96 -0.93 -11.12
CA HIS A 22 8.12 -0.42 -10.39
C HIS A 22 8.39 -1.24 -9.10
N LEU A 23 7.37 -1.44 -8.26
CA LEU A 23 7.50 -2.19 -7.01
C LEU A 23 7.54 -3.71 -7.17
N VAL A 24 6.80 -4.26 -8.15
CA VAL A 24 6.72 -5.71 -8.38
C VAL A 24 8.11 -6.32 -8.59
N GLN A 25 8.98 -5.64 -9.34
CA GLN A 25 10.34 -6.12 -9.60
C GLN A 25 11.16 -6.28 -8.31
N PHE A 26 10.95 -5.40 -7.32
CA PHE A 26 11.60 -5.52 -6.01
C PHE A 26 10.98 -6.63 -5.15
N LEU A 27 9.65 -6.74 -5.14
CA LEU A 27 8.97 -7.80 -4.36
C LEU A 27 9.29 -9.21 -4.86
N THR A 28 9.40 -9.39 -6.18
CA THR A 28 9.67 -10.70 -6.80
C THR A 28 11.16 -10.99 -6.95
N GLY A 29 12.03 -10.05 -6.56
CA GLY A 29 13.48 -10.16 -6.79
C GLY A 29 13.86 -10.25 -8.27
N SER A 30 12.99 -9.76 -9.16
CA SER A 30 13.21 -9.77 -10.62
C SER A 30 13.96 -8.54 -11.12
N SER A 31 14.33 -7.60 -10.23
CA SER A 31 15.20 -6.47 -10.57
C SER A 31 16.58 -6.98 -10.99
N SER A 32 16.97 -6.69 -12.23
CA SER A 32 18.26 -7.11 -12.82
C SER A 32 19.48 -6.40 -12.22
N SER A 33 19.27 -5.31 -11.48
CA SER A 33 20.31 -4.60 -10.75
C SER A 33 19.81 -4.23 -9.35
N PRO A 34 20.57 -4.50 -8.28
CA PRO A 34 20.26 -3.95 -6.97
C PRO A 34 20.33 -2.42 -7.08
N PRO A 35 19.36 -1.69 -6.52
CA PRO A 35 19.36 -0.24 -6.60
C PRO A 35 20.57 0.31 -5.83
N SER A 36 21.18 1.37 -6.35
CA SER A 36 22.35 2.01 -5.70
C SER A 36 22.01 2.67 -4.35
N LYS A 37 20.72 2.85 -4.08
CA LYS A 37 20.12 3.35 -2.85
C LYS A 37 18.93 2.45 -2.46
N PRO A 38 18.55 2.37 -1.16
CA PRO A 38 17.32 1.70 -0.79
C PRO A 38 16.12 2.42 -1.43
N CYS A 39 15.42 1.73 -2.33
CA CYS A 39 14.19 2.21 -2.95
C CYS A 39 12.99 1.93 -2.03
N LEU A 40 11.95 2.78 -2.07
CA LEU A 40 10.69 2.59 -1.32
C LEU A 40 10.85 2.57 0.22
N VAL A 41 11.73 3.42 0.76
CA VAL A 41 11.86 3.61 2.21
C VAL A 41 10.66 4.43 2.71
N PRO A 42 9.79 3.88 3.58
CA PRO A 42 8.63 4.62 4.07
C PRO A 42 9.05 5.74 5.02
N ASP A 43 8.41 6.90 4.86
CA ASP A 43 8.44 7.98 5.83
C ASP A 43 7.42 7.74 6.96
N ILE A 44 6.30 7.10 6.62
CA ILE A 44 5.19 6.84 7.54
C ILE A 44 4.78 5.37 7.45
N ILE A 45 4.63 4.72 8.60
CA ILE A 45 4.07 3.37 8.72
C ILE A 45 2.96 3.39 9.77
N VAL A 46 1.80 2.83 9.45
CA VAL A 46 0.67 2.68 10.36
C VAL A 46 0.03 1.29 10.22
N GLY A 47 -0.38 0.69 11.33
CA GLY A 47 -1.01 -0.63 11.36
C GLY A 47 -2.48 -0.58 11.77
N PHE A 48 -3.30 -1.40 11.11
CA PHE A 48 -4.71 -1.61 11.40
C PHE A 48 -5.04 -3.11 11.41
N GLY A 49 -4.82 -3.76 12.56
CA GLY A 49 -5.02 -5.20 12.68
C GLY A 49 -4.08 -5.97 11.75
N LEU A 50 -4.63 -6.63 10.74
CA LEU A 50 -3.91 -7.42 9.75
C LEU A 50 -3.41 -6.61 8.56
N VAL A 51 -3.77 -5.31 8.48
CA VAL A 51 -3.37 -4.43 7.38
C VAL A 51 -2.30 -3.47 7.87
N VAL A 52 -1.18 -3.36 7.14
CA VAL A 52 -0.14 -2.36 7.35
C VAL A 52 -0.12 -1.41 6.16
N ILE A 53 -0.14 -0.11 6.44
CA ILE A 53 0.00 0.94 5.44
C ILE A 53 1.38 1.57 5.60
N ALA A 54 2.10 1.68 4.49
CA ALA A 54 3.36 2.38 4.37
C ALA A 54 3.20 3.49 3.34
N GLU A 55 3.68 4.70 3.65
CA GLU A 55 3.65 5.86 2.77
C GLU A 55 5.04 6.49 2.70
N GLY A 56 5.44 6.94 1.51
CA GLY A 56 6.71 7.61 1.32
C GLY A 56 6.81 8.35 -0.01
N TYR A 57 7.99 8.91 -0.24
CA TYR A 57 8.39 9.52 -1.50
C TYR A 57 9.58 8.80 -2.10
N ASP A 58 9.52 8.49 -3.39
CA ASP A 58 10.67 8.00 -4.14
C ASP A 58 11.31 9.16 -4.89
N GLU A 59 12.46 9.62 -4.40
CA GLU A 59 13.23 10.72 -5.00
C GLU A 59 13.78 10.40 -6.39
N GLU A 60 14.08 9.13 -6.68
CA GLU A 60 14.68 8.74 -7.96
C GLU A 60 13.67 8.84 -9.10
N ASN A 61 12.44 8.41 -8.84
CA ASN A 61 11.35 8.45 -9.81
C ASN A 61 10.42 9.66 -9.63
N MET A 62 10.65 10.46 -8.59
CA MET A 62 9.86 11.64 -8.22
C MET A 62 8.38 11.33 -8.00
N VAL A 63 8.06 10.19 -7.36
CA VAL A 63 6.68 9.73 -7.14
C VAL A 63 6.32 9.60 -5.66
N TRP A 64 5.11 10.03 -5.30
CA TRP A 64 4.49 9.71 -4.02
C TRP A 64 3.93 8.29 -4.07
N TRP A 65 4.07 7.53 -3.00
CA TRP A 65 3.58 6.17 -2.95
C TRP A 65 2.93 5.83 -1.62
N VAL A 66 1.91 4.98 -1.68
CA VAL A 66 1.29 4.31 -0.55
C VAL A 66 1.18 2.83 -0.88
N HIS A 67 1.62 1.97 0.04
CA HIS A 67 1.43 0.53 -0.05
C HIS A 67 0.58 0.04 1.11
N ALA A 68 -0.45 -0.76 0.80
CA ALA A 68 -1.24 -1.46 1.80
C ALA A 68 -0.97 -2.96 1.71
N TRP A 69 -0.58 -3.56 2.83
CA TRP A 69 -0.17 -4.95 2.94
C TRP A 69 -1.14 -5.66 3.87
N THR A 70 -1.83 -6.67 3.37
CA THR A 70 -2.67 -7.54 4.21
C THR A 70 -1.86 -8.79 4.53
N ALA A 71 -1.76 -9.14 5.82
CA ALA A 71 -1.07 -10.33 6.28
C ALA A 71 -1.98 -11.24 7.12
N THR A 72 -1.66 -12.52 7.15
CA THR A 72 -2.27 -13.48 8.09
C THR A 72 -1.75 -13.27 9.51
N ALA A 73 -2.40 -13.90 10.50
CA ALA A 73 -1.98 -13.81 11.90
C ALA A 73 -0.57 -14.37 12.17
N ASP A 74 -0.09 -15.28 11.32
CA ASP A 74 1.28 -15.82 11.34
C ASP A 74 2.28 -14.96 10.52
N GLY A 75 1.84 -13.82 9.99
CA GLY A 75 2.71 -12.82 9.36
C GLY A 75 3.01 -13.07 7.88
N VAL A 76 2.23 -13.91 7.20
CA VAL A 76 2.36 -14.15 5.76
C VAL A 76 1.54 -13.12 4.99
N ILE A 77 2.17 -12.39 4.08
CA ILE A 77 1.50 -11.38 3.27
C ILE A 77 0.68 -12.06 2.17
N THR A 78 -0.61 -11.79 2.14
CA THR A 78 -1.57 -12.35 1.17
C THR A 78 -2.03 -11.35 0.14
N GLU A 79 -1.97 -10.04 0.46
CA GLU A 79 -2.34 -8.99 -0.48
C GLU A 79 -1.36 -7.82 -0.41
N VAL A 80 -1.08 -7.23 -1.56
CA VAL A 80 -0.37 -5.95 -1.69
C VAL A 80 -1.15 -5.04 -2.63
N ARG A 81 -1.52 -3.85 -2.16
CA ARG A 81 -2.10 -2.79 -2.98
C ARG A 81 -1.10 -1.65 -3.06
N GLU A 82 -0.72 -1.29 -4.28
CA GLU A 82 0.20 -0.20 -4.57
C GLU A 82 -0.57 1.00 -5.15
N TYR A 83 -0.31 2.17 -4.60
CA TYR A 83 -0.90 3.44 -5.01
C TYR A 83 0.23 4.42 -5.30
N LEU A 84 0.45 4.76 -6.56
CA LEU A 84 1.44 5.75 -6.98
C LEU A 84 0.74 7.04 -7.43
N ASN A 85 1.26 8.18 -6.99
CA ASN A 85 0.67 9.51 -7.23
C ASN A 85 -0.86 9.48 -7.07
N THR A 86 -1.31 8.85 -5.98
CA THR A 86 -2.70 8.63 -5.62
C THR A 86 -2.79 8.76 -4.11
N SER A 87 -3.70 9.60 -3.60
CA SER A 87 -3.94 9.73 -2.17
C SER A 87 -4.89 8.62 -1.70
N VAL A 88 -4.66 8.10 -0.49
CA VAL A 88 -5.45 7.01 0.07
C VAL A 88 -6.08 7.44 1.39
N THR A 89 -7.38 7.23 1.51
CA THR A 89 -8.15 7.42 2.75
C THR A 89 -8.58 6.07 3.26
N VAL A 90 -8.06 5.68 4.43
CA VAL A 90 -8.44 4.41 5.08
C VAL A 90 -9.68 4.64 5.91
N THR A 91 -10.69 3.82 5.65
CA THR A 91 -11.99 3.92 6.30
C THR A 91 -12.32 2.59 6.96
N LYS A 92 -12.58 2.64 8.27
CA LYS A 92 -13.09 1.49 9.01
C LYS A 92 -14.56 1.30 8.68
N VAL A 93 -14.91 0.12 8.17
CA VAL A 93 -16.30 -0.24 7.90
C VAL A 93 -16.87 -0.94 9.14
N GLY A 94 -17.90 -0.34 9.75
CA GLY A 94 -18.58 -0.92 10.90
C GLY A 94 -19.47 -2.11 10.52
N ASP A 95 -19.77 -2.96 11.51
CA ASP A 95 -20.60 -4.15 11.33
C ASP A 95 -22.02 -3.76 10.87
N VAL A 96 -22.49 -4.38 9.77
CA VAL A 96 -23.70 -3.99 9.03
C VAL A 96 -24.99 -4.21 9.84
N VAL A 97 -24.91 -4.94 10.94
CA VAL A 97 -26.06 -5.36 11.76
C VAL A 97 -26.70 -4.20 12.54
N ALA A 98 -25.99 -3.09 12.75
CA ALA A 98 -26.57 -1.89 13.36
C ALA A 98 -26.99 -0.91 12.27
N ALA A 99 -28.27 -0.51 12.25
CA ALA A 99 -28.87 0.41 11.27
C ALA A 99 -28.24 1.84 11.22
N ASN A 100 -27.16 2.08 11.96
CA ASN A 100 -26.37 3.30 12.02
C ASN A 100 -24.86 3.03 11.78
N SER A 101 -24.51 2.04 10.95
CA SER A 101 -23.11 1.75 10.61
C SER A 101 -22.47 2.93 9.87
N LYS A 102 -21.73 3.75 10.60
CA LYS A 102 -20.98 4.88 10.04
C LYS A 102 -19.63 4.38 9.55
N CYS A 103 -19.33 4.63 8.28
CA CYS A 103 -17.97 4.57 7.76
C CYS A 103 -17.14 5.68 8.43
N GLN A 104 -16.10 5.29 9.17
CA GLN A 104 -15.23 6.24 9.85
C GLN A 104 -13.87 6.28 9.17
N THR A 105 -13.47 7.45 8.69
CA THR A 105 -12.08 7.69 8.28
C THR A 105 -11.19 7.58 9.51
N ILE A 106 -10.19 6.70 9.41
CA ILE A 106 -9.24 6.42 10.50
C ILE A 106 -7.81 6.82 10.13
N TRP A 107 -7.53 7.02 8.84
CA TRP A 107 -6.26 7.56 8.36
C TRP A 107 -6.40 8.11 6.94
N GLN A 108 -5.54 9.04 6.59
CA GLN A 108 -5.42 9.59 5.25
C GLN A 108 -3.94 9.84 4.94
N SER A 109 -3.55 9.62 3.69
CA SER A 109 -2.25 10.00 3.13
C SER A 109 -1.90 11.43 3.46
N LYS A 110 -0.64 11.66 3.81
CA LYS A 110 -0.12 12.96 4.26
C LYS A 110 0.91 13.57 3.32
N LEU A 111 1.55 12.77 2.48
CA LEU A 111 2.69 13.21 1.69
C LEU A 111 2.29 13.66 0.28
N SER A 112 1.24 13.08 -0.29
CA SER A 112 0.72 13.49 -1.59
C SER A 112 0.14 14.91 -1.56
N ASN A 113 0.33 15.68 -2.63
CA ASN A 113 -0.30 16.98 -2.80
C ASN A 113 -1.80 16.87 -3.19
N ASP A 114 -2.53 17.98 -3.18
CA ASP A 114 -3.98 18.00 -3.48
C ASP A 114 -4.34 17.75 -4.97
N SER A 115 -3.34 17.51 -5.83
CA SER A 115 -3.54 17.37 -7.29
C SER A 115 -3.65 15.93 -7.78
N VAL A 116 -3.57 14.94 -6.88
CA VAL A 116 -3.65 13.52 -7.23
C VAL A 116 -5.07 12.96 -7.03
N PRO A 117 -5.47 11.92 -7.79
CA PRO A 117 -6.70 11.20 -7.51
C PRO A 117 -6.71 10.64 -6.08
N GLY A 118 -7.89 10.67 -5.44
CA GLY A 118 -8.10 10.09 -4.11
C GLY A 118 -8.89 8.79 -4.18
N LEU A 119 -8.45 7.78 -3.42
CA LEU A 119 -9.13 6.50 -3.27
C LEU A 119 -9.45 6.20 -1.81
N ILE A 120 -10.55 5.48 -1.60
CA ILE A 120 -10.92 4.96 -0.29
C ILE A 120 -10.46 3.51 -0.19
N LEU A 121 -9.69 3.20 0.85
CA LEU A 121 -9.34 1.83 1.23
C LEU A 121 -10.20 1.42 2.42
N PRO A 122 -11.29 0.65 2.20
CA PRO A 122 -12.07 0.10 3.29
C PRO A 122 -11.30 -1.03 3.98
N ILE A 123 -11.32 -1.03 5.31
CA ILE A 123 -10.77 -2.10 6.15
C ILE A 123 -11.74 -2.52 7.26
#